data_AF-A0A093PGT5-F1
#
_entry.id   AF-A0A093PGT5-F1
#
_cell.length_a   1.000
_cell.length_b   1.000
_cell.length_c   1.000
_cell.angle_alpha   90.00
_cell.angle_beta   90.00
_cell.angle_gamma   90.00
#
_symmetry.space_group_name_H-M   'P 1'
#
loop_
_entity.id
_entity.type
_entity.pdbx_description
1 polymer ?
#
loop_
_entity_poly.entity_id
_entity_poly.type
_entity_poly.pdbx_seq_one_letter_code
_entity_poly.pdbx_strand_id
1 'polypeptide(L)'
;KATFPVFFSPVKREVYEDDEEAVQVKEQSILELASLLAQTGQAEELGGLLKYIRPFLNIISKAKAAHIVRVLLDLLLNMEAATG
;
A
#
# COMPACT_ATOMS: atom_id res chain seq x y z
N LYS A 1 -21.66 -10.77 -0.68
CA LYS A 1 -20.38 -11.48 -0.89
C LYS A 1 -19.30 -10.53 -0.39
N ALA A 2 -18.55 -10.95 0.64
CA ALA A 2 -17.42 -10.30 1.31
C ALA A 2 -17.67 -8.93 2.00
N THR A 3 -17.82 -9.03 3.31
CA THR A 3 -17.63 -8.03 4.38
C THR A 3 -16.48 -7.07 4.11
N PHE A 4 -16.76 -5.76 4.08
CA PHE A 4 -15.75 -4.72 4.34
C PHE A 4 -15.49 -4.68 5.85
N PRO A 5 -14.35 -5.16 6.37
CA PRO A 5 -14.02 -4.91 7.75
C PRO A 5 -13.47 -3.49 7.86
N VAL A 6 -14.27 -2.68 8.51
CA VAL A 6 -13.92 -1.43 9.19
C VAL A 6 -12.56 -1.57 9.89
N PHE A 7 -11.47 -1.15 9.24
CA PHE A 7 -10.14 -1.04 9.87
C PHE A 7 -9.46 0.29 9.53
N PHE A 8 -10.26 1.34 9.38
CA PHE A 8 -9.78 2.72 9.28
C PHE A 8 -9.45 3.26 10.69
N SER A 9 -8.40 2.73 11.33
CA SER A 9 -7.62 3.30 12.46
C SER A 9 -6.76 2.20 13.09
N PRO A 10 -5.42 2.33 13.27
CA PRO A 10 -4.66 3.57 13.40
C PRO A 10 -3.34 3.58 12.57
N VAL A 11 -3.24 4.46 11.57
CA VAL A 11 -1.96 4.73 10.85
C VAL A 11 -0.89 5.35 11.78
N LYS A 12 -1.21 5.60 13.06
CA LYS A 12 -0.31 6.13 14.10
C LYS A 12 0.28 5.07 15.05
N ARG A 13 0.22 3.77 14.75
CA ARG A 13 0.88 2.77 15.60
C ARG A 13 2.32 2.56 15.20
N GLU A 14 3.21 2.86 16.13
CA GLU A 14 4.63 2.56 16.14
C GLU A 14 4.78 1.06 15.89
N VAL A 15 5.24 0.68 14.69
CA VAL A 15 5.39 -0.73 14.33
C VAL A 15 6.71 -1.19 14.91
N TYR A 16 6.65 -2.01 15.95
CA TYR A 16 7.80 -2.77 16.42
C TYR A 16 8.03 -3.93 15.45
N GLU A 17 9.29 -4.18 15.06
CA GLU A 17 9.68 -5.21 14.07
C GLU A 17 9.20 -6.64 14.40
N ASP A 18 8.76 -6.89 15.64
CA ASP A 18 8.34 -8.22 16.14
C ASP A 18 6.85 -8.52 15.93
N ASP A 19 6.01 -7.50 15.65
CA ASP A 19 4.58 -7.69 15.45
C ASP A 19 4.28 -8.05 13.98
N GLU A 20 4.36 -9.34 13.64
CA GLU A 20 3.94 -9.86 12.32
C GLU A 20 2.50 -9.43 11.97
N GLU A 21 1.62 -9.34 12.96
CA GLU A 21 0.25 -8.84 12.81
C GLU A 21 0.24 -7.37 12.39
N ALA A 22 1.08 -6.52 13.00
CA ALA A 22 1.17 -5.10 12.63
C ALA A 22 1.72 -4.93 11.20
N VAL A 23 2.69 -5.76 10.80
CA VAL A 23 3.20 -5.78 9.43
C VAL A 23 2.10 -6.17 8.44
N GLN A 24 1.31 -7.21 8.72
CA GLN A 24 0.20 -7.62 7.85
C GLN A 24 -0.89 -6.56 7.76
N VAL A 25 -1.31 -5.96 8.88
CA VAL A 25 -2.32 -4.89 8.90
C VAL A 25 -1.85 -3.69 8.09
N LYS A 26 -0.56 -3.32 8.20
CA LYS A 26 0.03 -2.20 7.48
C LYS A 26 0.18 -2.50 5.99
N GLU A 27 0.59 -3.71 5.63
CA GLU A 27 0.60 -4.18 4.23
C GLU A 27 -0.79 -4.06 3.59
N GLN A 28 -1.82 -4.59 4.26
CA GLN A 28 -3.19 -4.53 3.76
C GLN A 28 -3.66 -3.06 3.64
N SER A 29 -3.32 -2.22 4.62
CA SER A 29 -3.66 -0.79 4.59
C SER A 29 -3.00 -0.06 3.41
N ILE A 30 -1.74 -0.39 3.09
CA ILE A 30 -1.01 0.18 1.95
C ILE A 30 -1.67 -0.22 0.63
N LEU A 31 -2.02 -1.51 0.47
CA LEU A 31 -2.65 -2.02 -0.74
C LEU A 31 -4.06 -1.40 -0.95
N GLU A 32 -4.84 -1.28 0.12
CA GLU A 32 -6.15 -0.64 0.06
C GLU A 32 -6.04 0.85 -0.28
N LEU A 33 -5.11 1.58 0.35
CA LEU A 33 -4.82 2.97 0.00
C LEU A 33 -4.37 3.11 -1.45
N ALA A 34 -3.48 2.23 -1.93
CA ALA A 34 -3.03 2.25 -3.31
C ALA A 34 -4.18 2.02 -4.30
N SER A 35 -5.07 1.06 -4.00
CA SER A 35 -6.27 0.79 -4.80
C SER A 35 -7.24 1.98 -4.80
N LEU A 36 -7.42 2.64 -3.67
CA LEU A 36 -8.30 3.80 -3.55
C LEU A 36 -7.75 5.00 -4.32
N LEU A 37 -6.46 5.32 -4.16
CA LEU A 37 -5.76 6.35 -4.92
C LEU A 37 -5.79 6.05 -6.42
N ALA A 38 -5.76 4.77 -6.79
CA ALA A 38 -5.87 4.36 -8.18
C ALA A 38 -7.26 4.60 -8.76
N GLN A 39 -8.31 4.28 -8.00
CA GLN A 39 -9.69 4.55 -8.39
C GLN A 39 -10.02 6.05 -8.45
N THR A 40 -9.38 6.87 -7.62
CA THR A 40 -9.57 8.33 -7.63
C THR A 40 -8.69 9.04 -8.65
N GLY A 41 -7.80 8.34 -9.36
CA GLY A 41 -6.90 8.91 -10.36
C GLY A 41 -5.77 9.76 -9.76
N GLN A 42 -5.43 9.56 -8.49
CA GLN A 42 -4.43 10.35 -7.78
C GLN A 42 -3.02 9.76 -7.93
N ALA A 43 -2.48 9.83 -9.15
CA ALA A 43 -1.15 9.30 -9.48
C ALA A 43 -0.02 9.94 -8.65
N GLU A 44 -0.10 11.24 -8.35
CA GLU A 44 0.88 11.95 -7.53
C GLU A 44 0.95 11.40 -6.10
N GLU A 45 -0.21 11.18 -5.48
CA GLU A 45 -0.31 10.61 -4.13
C GLU A 45 0.15 9.15 -4.11
N LEU A 46 -0.13 8.37 -5.16
CA LEU A 46 0.36 7.00 -5.30
C LEU A 46 1.89 6.96 -5.37
N GLY A 47 2.50 7.88 -6.12
CA GLY A 47 3.95 8.05 -6.16
C GLY A 47 4.54 8.51 -4.81
N GLY A 48 3.82 9.36 -4.08
CA GLY A 48 4.14 9.75 -2.71
C GLY A 48 4.12 8.57 -1.74
N LEU A 49 3.09 7.71 -1.84
CA LEU A 49 2.95 6.50 -1.04
C LEU A 49 4.14 5.55 -1.26
N LEU A 50 4.61 5.38 -2.50
CA LEU A 50 5.81 4.58 -2.80
C LEU A 50 7.05 5.08 -2.05
N LYS A 51 7.22 6.40 -1.92
CA LYS A 51 8.33 7.00 -1.14
C LYS A 51 8.12 6.76 0.35
N TYR A 52 6.89 6.89 0.83
CA TYR A 52 6.53 6.69 2.24
C TYR A 52 6.74 5.26 2.72
N ILE A 53 6.44 4.27 1.88
CA ILE A 53 6.61 2.85 2.24
C ILE A 53 8.07 2.38 2.18
N ARG A 54 9.02 3.13 1.61
CA ARG A 54 10.43 2.71 1.55
C ARG A 54 11.02 2.23 2.88
N PRO A 55 10.88 2.96 4.01
CA PRO A 55 11.31 2.45 5.32
C PRO A 55 10.57 1.18 5.73
N PHE A 56 9.29 1.03 5.36
CA PHE A 56 8.51 -0.19 5.60
C PHE A 56 8.98 -1.39 4.76
N LEU A 57 9.41 -1.16 3.52
CA LEU A 57 9.97 -2.22 2.67
C LEU A 57 11.27 -2.82 3.25
N ASN A 58 11.98 -2.07 4.10
CA ASN A 58 13.23 -2.52 4.73
C ASN A 58 12.99 -3.47 5.92
N ILE A 59 11.80 -3.42 6.53
CA ILE A 59 11.45 -4.28 7.67
C ILE A 59 10.71 -5.56 7.26
N ILE A 60 10.25 -5.67 6.01
CA ILE A 60 9.53 -6.86 5.50
C ILE A 60 10.41 -7.73 4.60
N SER A 61 9.99 -8.97 4.37
CA SER A 61 10.66 -9.88 3.44
C SER A 61 10.69 -9.33 2.02
N LYS A 62 11.82 -9.51 1.31
CA LYS A 62 12.03 -9.06 -0.08
C LYS A 62 10.91 -9.46 -1.04
N ALA A 63 10.32 -10.63 -0.86
CA ALA A 63 9.20 -11.11 -1.66
C ALA A 63 7.94 -10.22 -1.50
N LYS A 64 7.58 -9.88 -0.25
CA LYS A 64 6.45 -8.99 0.05
C LYS A 64 6.71 -7.59 -0.46
N ALA A 65 7.92 -7.08 -0.25
CA ALA A 65 8.31 -5.76 -0.77
C ALA A 65 8.20 -5.68 -2.29
N ALA A 66 8.73 -6.66 -3.01
CA ALA A 66 8.63 -6.73 -4.46
C ALA A 66 7.17 -6.83 -4.93
N HIS A 67 6.33 -7.57 -4.20
CA HIS A 67 4.91 -7.69 -4.51
C HIS A 67 4.19 -6.34 -4.39
N ILE A 68 4.33 -5.65 -3.24
CA ILE A 68 3.72 -4.34 -3.00
C ILE A 68 4.17 -3.33 -4.06
N VAL A 69 5.48 -3.20 -4.28
CA VAL A 69 6.04 -2.27 -5.28
C VAL A 69 5.49 -2.55 -6.67
N ARG A 70 5.38 -3.82 -7.06
CA ARG A 70 4.81 -4.21 -8.36
C ARG A 70 3.35 -3.80 -8.48
N VAL A 71 2.53 -4.06 -7.46
CA VAL A 71 1.10 -3.67 -7.46
C VAL A 71 0.95 -2.16 -7.58
N LEU A 72 1.69 -1.37 -6.81
CA LEU A 72 1.63 0.10 -6.91
C LEU A 72 2.02 0.61 -8.30
N LEU A 73 3.11 0.09 -8.87
CA LEU A 73 3.55 0.50 -10.21
C LEU A 73 2.56 0.06 -11.30
N ASP A 74 1.99 -1.14 -11.19
CA ASP A 74 0.99 -1.64 -12.14
C ASP A 74 -0.27 -0.77 -12.11
N LEU A 75 -0.75 -0.39 -10.91
CA LEU A 75 -1.85 0.56 -10.75
C LEU A 75 -1.52 1.93 -11.34
N LEU A 76 -0.31 2.44 -11.14
CA LEU A 76 0.14 3.72 -11.72
C LEU A 76 0.16 3.68 -13.25
N LEU A 77 0.76 2.63 -13.82
CA LEU A 77 0.85 2.43 -15.27
C LEU A 77 -0.52 2.25 -15.91
N ASN A 78 -1.42 1.50 -15.26
CA ASN A 78 -2.79 1.33 -15.72
C ASN A 78 -3.58 2.65 -15.69
N MET A 79 -3.32 3.53 -14.72
CA MET A 79 -3.90 4.87 -14.68
C MET A 79 -3.39 5.77 -15.80
N GLU A 80 -2.07 5.86 -15.99
CA GLU A 80 -1.49 6.65 -17.08
C GLU A 80 -2.01 6.16 -18.44
N ALA A 81 -2.11 4.84 -18.63
CA ALA A 81 -2.64 4.23 -19.85
C ALA A 81 -4.15 4.48 -20.05
N ALA A 82 -4.94 4.59 -18.98
CA ALA A 82 -6.38 4.89 -19.06
C ALA A 82 -6.67 6.38 -19.34
N THR A 83 -5.71 7.27 -19.08
CA THR A 83 -5.80 8.70 -19.39
C THR A 83 -5.23 9.11 -20.76
N GLY A 84 -4.77 8.13 -21.56
CA GLY A 84 -4.21 8.33 -22.90
C GLY A 84 -5.25 8.49 -24.01
#